data_AF-A0A9W8MIH9-F1
#
_entry.id   AF-A0A9W8MIH9-F1
#
_cell.length_a   1.000
_cell.length_b   1.000
_cell.length_c   1.000
_cell.angle_alpha   90.00
_cell.angle_beta   90.00
_cell.angle_gamma   90.00
#
_symmetry.space_group_name_H-M   'P 1'
#
loop_
_entity.id
_entity.type
_entity.pdbx_description
1 polymer ?
#
loop_
_entity_poly.entity_id
_entity_poly.type
_entity_poly.pdbx_seq_one_letter_code
_entity_poly.pdbx_strand_id
1 'polypeptide(L)'
;MPDISPGQSEEDIPPEKFNHSMIGYHLAISNSLCGMAMTQGERQKVTNIGLGIVQYTVEPRGTSVATYVESIAHVAAQLTALELRSLENQSEGVMLRRLSILLALKDSYIRAIGQPIGFDYARLEFDVSSSQASGDGTPLTGWEFRVFTANLGVARGAQLVQEQYECVCAFYRGPSGETKFVWHQTPRELESWVQFINIDQMIKVIPKLTA
;
A
#
# COMPACT_ATOMS: atom_id res chain seq x y z
N MET A 1 11.83 17.47 -30.35
CA MET A 1 12.08 16.06 -29.98
C MET A 1 13.52 15.73 -30.34
N PRO A 2 14.37 15.39 -29.38
CA PRO A 2 15.57 14.62 -29.67
C PRO A 2 15.38 13.16 -29.25
N ASP A 3 15.85 12.32 -30.16
CA ASP A 3 15.92 10.88 -30.19
C ASP A 3 16.97 10.38 -29.18
N ILE A 4 16.66 9.37 -28.37
CA ILE A 4 17.63 8.74 -27.45
C ILE A 4 17.79 7.29 -27.90
N SER A 5 18.87 7.05 -28.64
CA SER A 5 19.33 5.72 -29.04
C SER A 5 19.81 4.91 -27.82
N PRO A 6 19.63 3.58 -27.81
CA PRO A 6 19.98 2.73 -26.67
C PRO A 6 21.49 2.43 -26.66
N GLY A 7 22.22 2.93 -25.66
CA GLY A 7 23.62 2.56 -25.44
C GLY A 7 24.50 3.63 -24.81
N GLN A 8 24.09 4.23 -23.69
CA GLN A 8 25.01 5.05 -22.90
C GLN A 8 25.39 4.31 -21.61
N SER A 9 26.68 4.00 -21.49
CA SER A 9 27.34 3.50 -20.29
C SER A 9 27.28 4.54 -19.16
N GLU A 10 27.33 4.08 -17.92
CA GLU A 10 27.22 4.88 -16.67
C GLU A 10 28.14 6.12 -16.59
N GLU A 11 29.14 6.23 -17.47
CA GLU A 11 30.11 7.32 -17.52
C GLU A 11 29.63 8.61 -18.22
N ASP A 12 28.50 8.59 -18.94
CA ASP A 12 28.00 9.74 -19.72
C ASP A 12 27.02 10.67 -18.96
N ILE A 13 26.70 10.36 -17.71
CA ILE A 13 25.72 11.14 -16.93
C ILE A 13 26.47 12.18 -16.07
N PRO A 14 26.19 13.49 -16.20
CA PRO A 14 26.80 14.50 -15.35
C PRO A 14 26.54 14.21 -13.86
N PRO A 15 27.53 14.38 -12.96
CA PRO A 15 27.42 14.05 -11.53
C PRO A 15 26.22 14.74 -10.82
N GLU A 16 25.78 15.89 -11.34
CA GLU A 16 24.60 16.61 -10.84
C GLU A 16 23.26 15.89 -11.12
N LYS A 17 23.18 15.01 -12.13
CA LYS A 17 21.96 14.27 -12.48
C LYS A 17 21.80 12.93 -11.75
N PHE A 18 22.86 12.41 -11.14
CA PHE A 18 22.81 11.16 -10.37
C PHE A 18 21.96 11.27 -9.10
N ASN A 19 21.99 12.42 -8.43
CA ASN A 19 21.25 12.63 -7.17
C ASN A 19 19.73 12.73 -7.33
N HIS A 20 19.21 12.86 -8.56
CA HIS A 20 17.77 13.01 -8.83
C HIS A 20 17.14 11.82 -9.56
N SER A 21 17.92 10.76 -9.85
CA SER A 21 17.47 9.65 -10.69
C SER A 21 17.49 8.30 -9.97
N MET A 22 17.42 8.31 -8.63
CA MET A 22 17.36 7.07 -7.85
C MET A 22 15.95 6.47 -7.96
N ILE A 23 15.87 5.15 -8.09
CA ILE A 23 14.61 4.41 -8.04
C ILE A 23 14.53 3.69 -6.71
N GLY A 24 13.42 3.88 -6.01
CA GLY A 24 13.06 3.10 -4.84
C GLY A 24 11.83 2.28 -5.12
N TYR A 25 11.75 1.09 -4.53
CA TYR A 25 10.57 0.26 -4.62
C TYR A 25 10.36 -0.57 -3.36
N HIS A 26 9.11 -0.99 -3.15
CA HIS A 26 8.74 -1.93 -2.11
C HIS A 26 7.75 -2.96 -2.68
N LEU A 27 7.95 -4.23 -2.32
CA LEU A 27 7.11 -5.35 -2.74
C LEU A 27 6.26 -5.85 -1.58
N ALA A 28 5.01 -6.17 -1.84
CA ALA A 28 4.15 -6.87 -0.89
C ALA A 28 3.35 -7.95 -1.60
N ILE A 29 3.16 -9.07 -0.90
CA ILE A 29 2.41 -10.22 -1.40
C ILE A 29 1.32 -10.51 -0.39
N SER A 30 0.10 -10.68 -0.88
CA SER A 30 -1.07 -11.07 -0.08
C SER A 30 -1.89 -12.06 -0.89
N ASN A 31 -1.93 -13.32 -0.45
CA ASN A 31 -2.64 -14.43 -1.11
C ASN A 31 -2.40 -14.49 -2.63
N SER A 32 -3.35 -14.01 -3.43
CA SER A 32 -3.29 -14.07 -4.91
C SER A 32 -2.86 -12.76 -5.57
N LEU A 33 -2.48 -11.75 -4.79
CA LEU A 33 -2.01 -10.46 -5.28
C LEU A 33 -0.54 -10.22 -4.89
N CYS A 34 0.27 -9.89 -5.89
CA CYS A 34 1.61 -9.33 -5.70
C CYS A 34 1.59 -7.88 -6.17
N GLY A 35 2.05 -6.96 -5.33
CA GLY A 35 2.10 -5.54 -5.63
C GLY A 35 3.52 -4.98 -5.51
N MET A 36 3.80 -3.98 -6.33
CA MET A 36 5.03 -3.20 -6.30
C MET A 36 4.68 -1.71 -6.24
N ALA A 37 5.13 -1.02 -5.19
CA ALA A 37 5.13 0.43 -5.14
C ALA A 37 6.52 0.92 -5.57
N MET A 38 6.60 1.82 -6.56
CA MET A 38 7.85 2.37 -7.07
C MET A 38 7.76 3.90 -7.12
N THR A 39 8.86 4.59 -6.81
CA THR A 39 9.03 6.01 -7.11
C THR A 39 10.45 6.31 -7.59
N GLN A 40 10.61 7.37 -8.38
CA GLN A 40 11.90 7.86 -8.83
C GLN A 40 12.12 9.30 -8.29
N GLY A 41 13.36 9.64 -7.93
CA GLY A 41 13.69 11.00 -7.51
C GLY A 41 14.95 11.09 -6.66
N GLU A 42 14.97 12.09 -5.78
CA GLU A 42 16.02 12.28 -4.77
C GLU A 42 16.04 11.11 -3.78
N ARG A 43 17.24 10.74 -3.32
CA ARG A 43 17.43 9.63 -2.35
C ARG A 43 16.43 9.66 -1.20
N GLN A 44 16.22 10.83 -0.59
CA GLN A 44 15.33 11.01 0.57
C GLN A 44 13.84 10.70 0.27
N LYS A 45 13.42 10.85 -1.00
CA LYS A 45 12.05 10.66 -1.46
C LYS A 45 11.78 9.24 -1.97
N VAL A 46 12.83 8.42 -2.08
CA VAL A 46 12.75 7.06 -2.64
C VAL A 46 13.20 5.97 -1.66
N THR A 47 13.70 6.31 -0.48
CA THR A 47 14.11 5.32 0.53
C THR A 47 12.94 4.76 1.33
N ASN A 48 11.97 5.60 1.65
CA ASN A 48 10.89 5.25 2.56
C ASN A 48 9.60 5.05 1.79
N ILE A 49 9.43 3.82 1.32
CA ILE A 49 8.29 3.35 0.53
C ILE A 49 7.79 2.08 1.18
N GLY A 50 6.48 2.00 1.40
CA GLY A 50 5.85 0.79 1.91
C GLY A 50 4.54 0.51 1.19
N LEU A 51 4.24 -0.77 1.06
CA LEU A 51 3.00 -1.25 0.45
C LEU A 51 2.32 -2.21 1.43
N GLY A 52 1.11 -1.86 1.85
CA GLY A 52 0.22 -2.71 2.61
C GLY A 52 -0.86 -3.29 1.71
N ILE A 53 -1.13 -4.59 1.81
CA ILE A 53 -2.15 -5.29 1.02
C ILE A 53 -2.97 -6.20 1.94
N VAL A 54 -4.26 -5.90 2.08
CA VAL A 54 -5.17 -6.61 2.99
C VAL A 54 -6.38 -7.10 2.21
N GLN A 55 -6.66 -8.39 2.26
CA GLN A 55 -7.83 -8.97 1.60
C GLN A 55 -9.11 -8.68 2.40
N TYR A 56 -10.22 -8.42 1.71
CA TYR A 56 -11.56 -8.33 2.29
C TYR A 56 -12.08 -9.74 2.59
N THR A 57 -11.52 -10.39 3.61
CA THR A 57 -11.97 -11.71 4.05
C THR A 57 -11.94 -11.77 5.57
N VAL A 58 -12.88 -12.53 6.12
CA VAL A 58 -12.89 -12.88 7.54
C VAL A 58 -12.21 -14.24 7.69
N GLU A 59 -11.20 -14.30 8.55
CA GLU A 59 -10.51 -15.54 8.89
C GLU A 59 -10.57 -15.78 10.40
N PRO A 60 -10.85 -17.01 10.87
CA PRO A 60 -11.17 -18.20 10.08
C PRO A 60 -12.57 -18.16 9.44
N ARG A 61 -12.77 -18.94 8.37
CA ARG A 61 -14.08 -19.07 7.69
C ARG A 61 -15.18 -19.47 8.67
N GLY A 62 -16.31 -18.77 8.59
CA GLY A 62 -17.48 -19.00 9.45
C GLY A 62 -17.52 -18.13 10.71
N THR A 63 -16.47 -17.36 10.99
CA THR A 63 -16.48 -16.32 12.02
C THR A 63 -17.32 -15.12 11.57
N SER A 64 -18.04 -14.48 12.49
CA SER A 64 -18.78 -13.25 12.20
C SER A 64 -17.80 -12.07 12.01
N VAL A 65 -18.22 -11.05 11.26
CA VAL A 65 -17.40 -9.85 11.07
C VAL A 65 -17.09 -9.18 12.42
N ALA A 66 -18.08 -9.10 13.31
CA ALA A 66 -17.90 -8.52 14.65
C ALA A 66 -16.81 -9.24 15.46
N THR A 67 -16.84 -10.57 15.54
CA THR A 67 -15.84 -11.34 16.27
C THR A 67 -14.45 -11.24 15.64
N TYR A 68 -14.39 -11.20 14.30
CA TYR A 68 -13.13 -10.98 13.60
C TYR A 68 -12.54 -9.60 13.91
N VAL A 69 -13.36 -8.56 13.86
CA VAL A 69 -12.96 -7.18 14.18
C VAL A 69 -12.46 -7.09 15.61
N GLU A 70 -13.18 -7.65 16.58
CA GLU A 70 -12.74 -7.68 17.99
C GLU A 70 -11.37 -8.36 18.14
N SER A 71 -11.18 -9.53 17.51
CA SER A 71 -9.92 -10.27 17.56
C SER A 71 -8.75 -9.46 16.98
N ILE A 72 -8.92 -8.93 15.77
CA ILE A 72 -7.87 -8.18 15.07
C ILE A 72 -7.58 -6.85 15.78
N ALA A 73 -8.62 -6.16 16.24
CA ALA A 73 -8.49 -4.86 16.85
C ALA A 73 -7.69 -4.91 18.16
N HIS A 74 -7.84 -5.97 18.96
CA HIS A 74 -7.14 -6.09 20.23
C HIS A 74 -5.78 -6.78 20.13
N VAL A 75 -5.63 -7.78 19.24
CA VAL A 75 -4.45 -8.65 19.25
C VAL A 75 -3.47 -8.32 18.13
N ALA A 76 -3.95 -8.16 16.89
CA ALA A 76 -3.08 -8.07 15.72
C ALA A 76 -2.70 -6.63 15.36
N ALA A 77 -3.67 -5.72 15.40
CA ALA A 77 -3.53 -4.35 14.93
C ALA A 77 -3.53 -3.30 16.04
N GLN A 78 -3.82 -3.74 17.28
CA GLN A 78 -3.87 -2.93 18.49
C GLN A 78 -4.48 -1.55 18.21
N LEU A 79 -5.71 -1.56 17.69
CA LEU A 79 -6.39 -0.36 17.25
C LEU A 79 -6.59 0.58 18.44
N THR A 80 -6.36 1.85 18.17
CA THR A 80 -6.60 2.93 19.14
C THR A 80 -8.09 3.11 19.39
N ALA A 81 -8.43 3.83 20.47
CA ALA A 81 -9.82 4.15 20.78
C ALA A 81 -10.50 4.97 19.66
N LEU A 82 -9.75 5.83 18.97
CA LEU A 82 -10.25 6.61 17.85
C LEU A 82 -10.59 5.71 16.65
N GLU A 83 -9.68 4.81 16.31
CA GLU A 83 -9.86 3.84 15.23
C GLU A 83 -11.03 2.89 15.51
N LEU A 84 -11.16 2.40 16.75
CA LEU A 84 -12.29 1.56 17.18
C LEU A 84 -13.63 2.28 17.02
N ARG A 85 -13.73 3.54 17.46
CA ARG A 85 -14.94 4.35 17.28
C ARG A 85 -15.33 4.52 15.81
N SER A 86 -14.34 4.55 14.91
CA SER A 86 -14.61 4.63 13.47
C SER A 86 -15.29 3.36 12.91
N LEU A 87 -15.22 2.23 13.62
CA LEU A 87 -15.82 0.95 13.24
C LEU A 87 -17.22 0.75 13.87
N GLU A 88 -17.54 1.47 14.94
CA GLU A 88 -18.81 1.35 15.66
C GLU A 88 -20.01 1.79 14.80
N ASN A 89 -21.16 1.14 15.04
CA ASN A 89 -22.45 1.42 14.40
C ASN A 89 -22.43 1.35 12.86
N GLN A 90 -21.49 0.60 12.28
CA GLN A 90 -21.42 0.37 10.83
C GLN A 90 -22.05 -0.98 10.45
N SER A 91 -22.56 -1.08 9.22
CA SER A 91 -22.89 -2.37 8.62
C SER A 91 -21.64 -3.25 8.48
N GLU A 92 -21.80 -4.58 8.51
CA GLU A 92 -20.68 -5.53 8.45
C GLU A 92 -19.73 -5.28 7.27
N GLY A 93 -20.25 -5.04 6.07
CA GLY A 93 -19.43 -4.77 4.89
C GLY A 93 -18.62 -3.46 5.00
N VAL A 94 -19.22 -2.42 5.59
CA VAL A 94 -18.51 -1.14 5.83
C VAL A 94 -17.46 -1.28 6.92
N MET A 95 -17.79 -2.02 7.98
CA MET A 95 -16.89 -2.30 9.09
C MET A 95 -15.65 -3.05 8.62
N LEU A 96 -15.83 -4.13 7.85
CA LEU A 96 -14.74 -4.92 7.28
C LEU A 96 -13.86 -4.06 6.36
N ARG A 97 -14.48 -3.26 5.48
CA ARG A 97 -13.75 -2.34 4.59
C ARG A 97 -12.91 -1.33 5.37
N ARG A 98 -13.48 -0.66 6.38
CA ARG A 98 -12.75 0.31 7.21
C ARG A 98 -11.61 -0.36 7.98
N LEU A 99 -11.84 -1.54 8.53
CA LEU A 99 -10.79 -2.33 9.17
C LEU A 99 -9.67 -2.64 8.18
N SER A 100 -9.97 -3.15 6.99
CA SER A 100 -8.96 -3.46 5.97
C SER A 100 -8.13 -2.23 5.56
N ILE A 101 -8.74 -1.05 5.47
CA ILE A 101 -8.04 0.23 5.23
C ILE A 101 -7.06 0.54 6.36
N LEU A 102 -7.52 0.48 7.62
CA LEU A 102 -6.67 0.75 8.79
C LEU A 102 -5.48 -0.22 8.87
N LEU A 103 -5.73 -1.50 8.63
CA LEU A 103 -4.69 -2.52 8.59
C LEU A 103 -3.67 -2.24 7.48
N ALA A 104 -4.14 -1.93 6.27
CA ALA A 104 -3.26 -1.63 5.14
C ALA A 104 -2.45 -0.33 5.38
N LEU A 105 -3.04 0.68 6.01
CA LEU A 105 -2.36 1.92 6.42
C LEU A 105 -1.22 1.62 7.39
N LYS A 106 -1.51 0.95 8.51
CA LYS A 106 -0.52 0.59 9.52
C LYS A 106 0.61 -0.27 8.94
N ASP A 107 0.26 -1.30 8.16
CA ASP A 107 1.23 -2.21 7.53
C ASP A 107 2.11 -1.46 6.51
N SER A 108 1.52 -0.61 5.66
CA SER A 108 2.26 0.19 4.68
C SER A 108 3.25 1.14 5.36
N TYR A 109 2.87 1.78 6.46
CA TYR A 109 3.74 2.69 7.18
C TYR A 109 4.93 1.98 7.83
N ILE A 110 4.67 0.92 8.61
CA ILE A 110 5.70 0.13 9.31
C ILE A 110 6.73 -0.43 8.33
N ARG A 111 6.27 -0.92 7.18
CA ARG A 111 7.14 -1.38 6.09
C ARG A 111 7.98 -0.23 5.53
N ALA A 112 7.39 0.95 5.32
CA ALA A 112 8.10 2.10 4.77
C ALA A 112 9.20 2.64 5.70
N ILE A 113 9.04 2.51 7.02
CA ILE A 113 10.06 2.89 8.01
C ILE A 113 10.98 1.73 8.41
N GLY A 114 10.78 0.53 7.84
CA GLY A 114 11.64 -0.63 8.06
C GLY A 114 11.57 -1.21 9.48
N GLN A 115 10.45 -1.04 10.18
CA GLN A 115 10.28 -1.58 11.53
C GLN A 115 10.11 -3.11 11.49
N PRO A 116 10.67 -3.84 12.48
CA PRO A 116 10.61 -5.30 12.53
C PRO A 116 9.25 -5.82 13.01
N ILE A 117 9.06 -7.14 12.87
CA ILE A 117 7.93 -7.87 13.47
C ILE A 117 7.92 -7.65 14.98
N GLY A 118 6.74 -7.39 15.55
CA GLY A 118 6.56 -7.10 16.98
C GLY A 118 6.55 -5.61 17.32
N PHE A 119 6.53 -4.72 16.31
CA PHE A 119 6.22 -3.31 16.52
C PHE A 119 4.85 -3.15 17.19
N ASP A 120 4.77 -2.29 18.20
CA ASP A 120 3.53 -1.95 18.90
C ASP A 120 2.66 -1.05 18.03
N TYR A 121 1.64 -1.63 17.43
CA TYR A 121 0.73 -0.94 16.51
C TYR A 121 -0.15 0.11 17.21
N ALA A 122 -0.28 0.06 18.54
CA ALA A 122 -1.02 1.06 19.31
C ALA A 122 -0.33 2.42 19.31
N ARG A 123 0.96 2.47 18.96
CA ARG A 123 1.72 3.72 18.80
C ARG A 123 1.28 4.52 17.57
N LEU A 124 0.61 3.88 16.61
CA LEU A 124 0.13 4.51 15.39
C LEU A 124 -1.37 4.74 15.50
N GLU A 125 -1.79 5.94 15.15
CA GLU A 125 -3.21 6.31 15.08
C GLU A 125 -3.51 6.92 13.71
N PHE A 126 -4.43 6.32 12.98
CA PHE A 126 -4.92 6.83 11.70
C PHE A 126 -6.37 7.29 11.83
N ASP A 127 -6.61 8.58 11.60
CA ASP A 127 -7.96 9.12 11.42
C ASP A 127 -8.20 9.37 9.93
N VAL A 128 -8.78 8.34 9.31
CA VAL A 128 -9.18 8.36 7.91
C VAL A 128 -10.20 9.47 7.60
N SER A 129 -11.06 9.82 8.56
CA SER A 129 -12.14 10.79 8.35
C SER A 129 -11.62 12.23 8.35
N SER A 130 -10.69 12.54 9.25
CA SER A 130 -10.05 13.87 9.31
C SER A 130 -8.77 13.98 8.49
N SER A 131 -8.36 12.89 7.80
CA SER A 131 -7.10 12.81 7.03
C SER A 131 -5.87 13.10 7.89
N GLN A 132 -5.87 12.61 9.13
CA GLN A 132 -4.76 12.74 10.06
C GLN A 132 -4.12 11.38 10.32
N ALA A 133 -2.81 11.40 10.56
CA ALA A 133 -2.08 10.24 11.04
C ALA A 133 -1.02 10.69 12.05
N SER A 134 -0.88 9.95 13.13
CA SER A 134 0.13 10.22 14.14
C SER A 134 0.86 8.94 14.57
N GLY A 135 2.12 9.11 14.98
CA GLY A 135 2.93 8.09 15.62
C GLY A 135 3.48 8.64 16.93
N ASP A 136 3.24 7.95 18.04
CA ASP A 136 3.62 8.39 19.39
C ASP A 136 3.09 9.80 19.73
N GLY A 137 1.87 10.13 19.26
CA GLY A 137 1.26 11.45 19.43
C GLY A 137 1.86 12.55 18.55
N THR A 138 2.85 12.25 17.70
CA THR A 138 3.43 13.21 16.76
C THR A 138 2.81 13.02 15.37
N PRO A 139 2.38 14.09 14.68
CA PRO A 139 1.87 13.99 13.32
C PRO A 139 2.89 13.34 12.37
N LEU A 140 2.41 12.46 11.48
CA LEU A 140 3.22 11.85 10.43
C LEU A 140 3.43 12.84 9.28
N THR A 141 4.08 13.96 9.58
CA THR A 141 4.41 15.03 8.64
C THR A 141 5.28 14.48 7.52
N GLY A 142 4.99 14.87 6.28
CA GLY A 142 5.71 14.46 5.09
C GLY A 142 5.25 13.13 4.48
N TRP A 143 4.30 12.43 5.08
CA TRP A 143 3.80 11.17 4.57
C TRP A 143 2.62 11.34 3.62
N GLU A 144 2.71 10.69 2.46
CA GLU A 144 1.61 10.53 1.51
C GLU A 144 1.14 9.07 1.52
N PHE A 145 -0.13 8.86 1.85
CA PHE A 145 -0.80 7.56 1.80
C PHE A 145 -1.74 7.54 0.59
N ARG A 146 -1.51 6.64 -0.35
CA ARG A 146 -2.39 6.41 -1.50
C ARG A 146 -3.21 5.16 -1.27
N VAL A 147 -4.52 5.30 -1.20
CA VAL A 147 -5.45 4.23 -0.86
C VAL A 147 -6.27 3.86 -2.08
N PHE A 148 -6.35 2.57 -2.37
CA PHE A 148 -7.09 2.04 -3.50
C PHE A 148 -7.53 0.60 -3.26
N THR A 149 -8.57 0.19 -3.99
CA THR A 149 -9.09 -1.18 -3.92
C THR A 149 -8.75 -1.92 -5.22
N ALA A 150 -8.21 -3.14 -5.10
CA ALA A 150 -7.94 -4.04 -6.20
C ALA A 150 -8.98 -5.16 -6.22
N ASN A 151 -9.63 -5.38 -7.38
CA ASN A 151 -10.59 -6.45 -7.59
C ASN A 151 -9.99 -7.48 -8.56
N LEU A 152 -9.91 -8.74 -8.13
CA LEU A 152 -9.26 -9.82 -8.87
C LEU A 152 -10.23 -10.99 -9.07
N GLY A 153 -10.33 -11.46 -10.32
CA GLY A 153 -10.89 -12.77 -10.62
C GLY A 153 -9.80 -13.84 -10.53
N VAL A 154 -9.85 -14.69 -9.51
CA VAL A 154 -8.86 -15.74 -9.27
C VAL A 154 -9.45 -17.09 -9.66
N ALA A 155 -8.80 -17.79 -10.59
CA ALA A 155 -9.17 -19.15 -10.95
C ALA A 155 -8.74 -20.13 -9.85
N ARG A 156 -9.71 -20.75 -9.18
CA ARG A 156 -9.51 -21.80 -8.17
C ARG A 156 -10.08 -23.11 -8.75
N GLY A 157 -9.25 -23.82 -9.52
CA GLY A 157 -9.70 -24.99 -10.28
C GLY A 157 -10.67 -24.59 -11.40
N ALA A 158 -11.89 -25.14 -11.38
CA ALA A 158 -12.92 -24.81 -12.38
C ALA A 158 -13.77 -23.57 -12.03
N GLN A 159 -13.57 -22.97 -10.85
CA GLN A 159 -14.36 -21.83 -10.38
C GLN A 159 -13.55 -20.53 -10.46
N LEU A 160 -14.19 -19.48 -10.97
CA LEU A 160 -13.67 -18.11 -10.88
C LEU A 160 -14.19 -17.48 -9.59
N VAL A 161 -13.29 -17.22 -8.64
CA VAL A 161 -13.60 -16.58 -7.37
C VAL A 161 -13.22 -15.10 -7.47
N GLN A 162 -14.13 -14.20 -7.09
CA GLN A 162 -13.82 -12.79 -6.98
C GLN A 162 -13.19 -12.53 -5.62
N GLU A 163 -11.98 -11.98 -5.62
CA GLU A 163 -11.25 -11.57 -4.44
C GLU A 163 -11.05 -10.05 -4.49
N GLN A 164 -11.24 -9.39 -3.35
CA GLN A 164 -11.08 -7.94 -3.22
C GLN A 164 -10.01 -7.64 -2.17
N TYR A 165 -9.15 -6.67 -2.46
CA TYR A 165 -8.02 -6.30 -1.62
C TYR A 165 -7.98 -4.78 -1.44
N GLU A 166 -7.79 -4.32 -0.22
CA GLU A 166 -7.34 -2.95 0.03
C GLU A 166 -5.84 -2.86 -0.09
N CYS A 167 -5.39 -1.84 -0.81
CA CYS A 167 -4.00 -1.57 -1.01
C CYS A 167 -3.70 -0.14 -0.56
N VAL A 168 -2.60 0.02 0.16
CA VAL A 168 -2.10 1.33 0.59
C VAL A 168 -0.62 1.45 0.28
N CYS A 169 -0.26 2.48 -0.49
CA CYS A 169 1.13 2.87 -0.67
C CYS A 169 1.46 4.04 0.27
N ALA A 170 2.46 3.87 1.12
CA ALA A 170 3.03 4.92 1.94
C ALA A 170 4.32 5.44 1.30
N PHE A 171 4.39 6.76 1.07
CA PHE A 171 5.58 7.43 0.54
C PHE A 171 5.98 8.57 1.45
N TYR A 172 7.25 8.61 1.85
CA TYR A 172 7.80 9.81 2.50
C TYR A 172 8.20 10.85 1.43
N ARG A 173 7.63 12.04 1.52
CA ARG A 173 7.85 13.17 0.58
C ARG A 173 8.76 14.26 1.13
N GLY A 174 9.16 14.17 2.40
CA GLY A 174 10.09 15.09 3.05
C GLY A 174 9.46 15.87 4.22
N PRO A 175 10.29 16.51 5.05
CA PRO A 175 9.89 17.02 6.37
C PRO A 175 8.98 18.25 6.34
N SER A 176 8.89 18.97 5.22
CA SER A 176 8.07 20.17 5.07
C SER A 176 6.68 19.89 4.48
N GLY A 177 6.37 18.64 4.14
CA GLY A 177 5.06 18.26 3.60
C GLY A 177 4.04 18.00 4.70
N GLU A 178 2.77 18.26 4.44
CA GLU A 178 1.68 17.82 5.32
C GLU A 178 1.41 16.32 5.15
N THR A 179 0.76 15.68 6.13
CA THR A 179 0.21 14.33 5.95
C THR A 179 -0.88 14.38 4.88
N LYS A 180 -0.79 13.53 3.86
CA LYS A 180 -1.71 13.53 2.74
C LYS A 180 -2.32 12.15 2.52
N PHE A 181 -3.64 12.12 2.38
CA PHE A 181 -4.37 10.94 1.94
C PHE A 181 -4.87 11.16 0.52
N VAL A 182 -4.56 10.24 -0.39
CA VAL A 182 -5.03 10.26 -1.77
C VAL A 182 -5.89 9.03 -1.99
N TRP A 183 -7.17 9.26 -2.25
CA TRP A 183 -8.15 8.20 -2.47
C TRP A 183 -8.36 8.03 -3.97
N HIS A 184 -8.13 6.82 -4.47
CA HIS A 184 -8.43 6.47 -5.85
C HIS A 184 -9.70 5.63 -5.87
N GLN A 185 -10.84 6.30 -6.13
CA GLN A 185 -12.16 5.68 -6.03
C GLN A 185 -12.67 5.21 -7.39
N THR A 186 -12.18 5.81 -8.48
CA THR A 186 -12.61 5.45 -9.83
C THR A 186 -11.55 4.62 -10.55
N PRO A 187 -11.95 3.68 -11.43
CA PRO A 187 -11.00 2.93 -12.25
C PRO A 187 -10.09 3.84 -13.08
N ARG A 188 -10.62 4.95 -13.61
CA ARG A 188 -9.86 5.92 -14.40
C ARG A 188 -8.76 6.61 -13.60
N GLU A 189 -9.05 7.01 -12.36
CA GLU A 189 -8.03 7.55 -11.46
C GLU A 189 -6.97 6.50 -11.15
N LEU A 190 -7.39 5.24 -10.95
CA LEU A 190 -6.49 4.14 -10.64
C LEU A 190 -5.55 3.82 -11.80
N GLU A 191 -6.06 3.74 -13.03
CA GLU A 191 -5.29 3.48 -14.26
C GLU A 191 -4.21 4.54 -14.52
N SER A 192 -4.37 5.76 -14.00
CA SER A 192 -3.36 6.82 -14.14
C SER A 192 -2.08 6.56 -13.35
N TRP A 193 -2.10 5.65 -12.37
CA TRP A 193 -0.94 5.41 -11.48
C TRP A 193 -0.70 3.94 -11.10
N VAL A 194 -1.68 3.05 -11.26
CA VAL A 194 -1.56 1.61 -11.03
C VAL A 194 -1.70 0.88 -12.35
N GLN A 195 -0.73 0.02 -12.62
CA GLN A 195 -0.78 -0.91 -13.73
C GLN A 195 -1.08 -2.31 -13.20
N PHE A 196 -2.20 -2.88 -13.63
CA PHE A 196 -2.49 -4.29 -13.38
C PHE A 196 -1.83 -5.14 -14.45
N ILE A 197 -0.91 -6.00 -14.01
CA ILE A 197 -0.20 -6.93 -14.88
C ILE A 197 -0.69 -8.34 -14.53
N ASN A 198 -1.28 -9.03 -15.50
CA ASN A 198 -1.66 -10.44 -15.33
C ASN A 198 -0.53 -11.38 -15.76
N ILE A 199 -0.67 -12.67 -15.42
CA ILE A 199 0.36 -13.67 -15.71
C ILE A 199 0.62 -13.81 -17.23
N ASP A 200 -0.41 -13.68 -18.06
CA ASP A 200 -0.29 -13.77 -19.51
C ASP A 200 0.58 -12.63 -20.09
N GLN A 201 0.44 -11.42 -19.54
CA GLN A 201 1.28 -10.28 -19.90
C GLN A 201 2.72 -10.49 -19.43
N MET A 202 2.94 -11.05 -18.23
CA MET A 202 4.28 -11.40 -17.76
C MET A 202 4.95 -12.44 -18.66
N ILE A 203 4.24 -13.51 -19.04
CA ILE A 203 4.79 -14.57 -19.91
C ILE A 203 5.27 -13.99 -21.25
N LYS A 204 4.55 -13.02 -21.81
CA LYS A 204 4.94 -12.36 -23.07
C LYS A 204 6.25 -11.57 -22.97
N VAL A 205 6.66 -11.13 -21.78
CA VAL A 205 7.92 -10.39 -21.58
C VAL A 205 9.07 -11.27 -21.11
N ILE A 206 8.83 -12.50 -20.64
CA ILE A 206 9.89 -13.43 -20.21
C ILE A 206 11.01 -13.58 -21.26
N PRO A 207 10.73 -13.76 -22.57
CA PRO A 207 11.80 -13.92 -23.57
C PRO A 207 12.73 -12.70 -23.67
N LYS A 208 12.25 -11.51 -23.29
CA LYS A 208 13.04 -10.26 -23.29
C LYS A 208 13.93 -10.11 -22.06
N LEU A 209 13.66 -10.84 -20.98
CA LEU A 209 14.42 -10.80 -19.73
C LEU A 209 15.56 -11.83 -19.70
N THR A 210 15.49 -12.84 -20.58
CA THR A 210 16.51 -13.89 -20.71
C THR A 210 17.52 -13.64 -21.83
N ALA A 211 17.42 -12.49 -22.52
CA ALA A 211 18.29 -12.10 -23.63
C ALA A 211 19.42 -11.18 -23.15
#